data_AF-A0A7V2UY32-F1
#
_entry.id   AF-A0A7V2UY32-F1
#
_cell.length_a   1.000
_cell.length_b   1.000
_cell.length_c   1.000
_cell.angle_alpha   90.00
_cell.angle_beta   90.00
_cell.angle_gamma   90.00
#
_symmetry.space_group_name_H-M   'P 1'
#
loop_
_entity.id
_entity.type
_entity.pdbx_description
1 polymer ?
#
loop_
_entity_poly.entity_id
_entity_poly.type
_entity_poly.pdbx_seq_one_letter_code
_entity_poly.pdbx_strand_id
1 'polypeptide(L)'
;MRGDPVCRVLVWSAVGFWMASSAATDVVTLRSGTTLEGVVRREPGRVRIVMDSGILEIADDLVAGIESRRAPLEVYRERAAAIPDGDVASRLRLAAWCRDQGLYASAREQAEQVLAIDPDQAEARRALGYQLHGGVWMTEAEIRRARGEIWSEGTWWTPAELAARDSERRALAAERLRAERDAALAAQDREAACERERARVDDCDSCRYESARVVLTGARPRYRVPPSCRFQGGLYPWWCIAPGPASCPRPVSPDRETTAWHQPPGPAWNPMPPWGQPR
;
A
#
# COMPACT_ATOMS: atom_id res chain seq x y z
N MET A 1 -42.53 -45.43 31.60
CA MET A 1 -41.34 -44.61 31.91
C MET A 1 -40.48 -44.52 30.65
N ARG A 2 -40.17 -43.28 30.23
CA ARG A 2 -39.20 -42.89 29.18
C ARG A 2 -39.57 -43.34 27.76
N GLY A 3 -39.56 -42.51 26.72
CA GLY A 3 -39.20 -41.11 26.54
C GLY A 3 -39.41 -40.80 25.05
N ASP A 4 -40.00 -39.64 24.79
CA ASP A 4 -39.96 -38.78 23.60
C ASP A 4 -40.35 -39.33 22.20
N PRO A 5 -41.46 -38.84 21.60
CA PRO A 5 -41.72 -38.99 20.17
C PRO A 5 -41.04 -37.87 19.35
N VAL A 6 -40.01 -38.27 18.61
CA VAL A 6 -39.84 -38.12 17.15
C VAL A 6 -40.64 -37.01 16.43
N CYS A 7 -39.91 -36.24 15.61
CA CYS A 7 -40.30 -35.68 14.31
C CYS A 7 -41.31 -34.51 14.22
N ARG A 8 -40.81 -33.31 13.90
CA ARG A 8 -40.79 -32.77 12.52
C ARG A 8 -40.34 -31.31 12.52
N VAL A 9 -39.14 -31.10 12.00
CA VAL A 9 -38.69 -29.80 11.50
C VAL A 9 -39.53 -29.48 10.27
N LEU A 10 -40.46 -28.54 10.39
CA LEU A 10 -41.11 -27.88 9.27
C LEU A 10 -40.44 -26.51 9.10
N VAL A 11 -39.37 -26.51 8.31
CA VAL A 11 -38.81 -25.30 7.69
C VAL A 11 -39.81 -24.89 6.61
N TRP A 12 -40.61 -23.87 6.88
CA TRP A 12 -41.29 -23.11 5.85
C TRP A 12 -40.43 -21.90 5.55
N SER A 13 -39.54 -22.05 4.56
CA SER A 13 -38.78 -20.97 3.96
C SER A 13 -39.73 -20.05 3.18
N ALA A 14 -40.41 -19.15 3.89
CA ALA A 14 -40.89 -17.92 3.30
C ALA A 14 -39.71 -16.94 3.24
N VAL A 15 -38.84 -17.11 2.24
CA VAL A 15 -37.89 -16.07 1.83
C VAL A 15 -38.71 -15.00 1.12
N GLY A 16 -39.46 -14.24 1.91
CA GLY A 16 -39.83 -12.89 1.54
C GLY A 16 -38.55 -12.08 1.63
N PHE A 17 -37.85 -11.96 0.49
CA PHE A 17 -36.86 -10.94 0.25
C PHE A 17 -37.59 -9.59 0.31
N TRP A 18 -37.86 -9.14 1.53
CA TRP A 18 -38.37 -7.82 1.80
C TRP A 18 -37.28 -6.86 1.36
N MET A 19 -37.57 -6.12 0.29
CA MET A 19 -36.82 -4.95 -0.11
C MET A 19 -36.51 -4.14 1.14
N ALA A 20 -35.22 -4.04 1.47
CA ALA A 20 -34.72 -3.03 2.37
C ALA A 20 -34.96 -1.68 1.69
N SER A 21 -36.16 -1.13 1.88
CA SER A 21 -36.45 0.25 1.55
C SER A 21 -35.55 1.12 2.43
N SER A 22 -34.47 1.57 1.80
CA SER A 22 -33.78 2.85 2.00
C SER A 22 -34.04 3.52 3.35
N ALA A 23 -33.01 3.44 4.20
CA ALA A 23 -32.65 4.33 5.29
C ALA A 23 -33.38 5.68 5.30
N ALA A 24 -34.52 5.75 5.99
CA ALA A 24 -35.01 6.96 6.60
C ALA A 24 -34.75 6.84 8.10
N THR A 25 -33.66 7.45 8.58
CA THR A 25 -33.38 7.54 10.01
C THR A 25 -34.19 8.70 10.58
N ASP A 26 -35.33 8.37 11.17
CA ASP A 26 -36.08 9.30 12.00
C ASP A 26 -35.27 9.57 13.28
N VAL A 27 -35.36 10.80 13.79
CA VAL A 27 -34.66 11.21 15.01
C VAL A 27 -35.71 11.42 16.10
N VAL A 28 -35.70 10.55 17.11
CA VAL A 28 -36.64 10.58 18.24
C VAL A 28 -35.95 11.25 19.41
N THR A 29 -36.51 12.37 19.87
CA THR A 29 -36.07 13.04 21.10
C THR A 29 -36.97 12.60 22.24
N LEU A 30 -36.37 12.06 23.30
CA LEU A 30 -37.06 11.70 24.54
C LEU A 30 -37.16 12.90 25.48
N ARG A 31 -38.13 12.87 26.41
CA ARG A 31 -38.26 13.92 27.44
C ARG A 31 -37.08 14.01 28.40
N SER A 32 -36.25 12.96 28.46
CA SER A 32 -34.97 12.96 29.17
C SER A 32 -33.87 13.77 28.46
N GLY A 33 -34.13 14.32 27.28
CA GLY A 33 -33.15 15.02 26.43
C GLY A 33 -32.29 14.07 25.58
N THR A 34 -32.53 12.76 25.65
CA THR A 34 -31.80 11.76 24.86
C THR A 34 -32.36 11.70 23.44
N THR A 35 -31.47 11.71 22.45
CA THR A 35 -31.82 11.61 21.03
C THR A 35 -31.49 10.20 20.52
N LEU A 36 -32.44 9.58 19.82
CA LEU A 36 -32.33 8.22 19.28
C LEU A 36 -32.57 8.26 17.77
N GLU A 37 -31.65 7.67 17.00
CA GLU A 37 -31.78 7.57 15.55
C GLU A 37 -32.26 6.17 15.15
N GLY A 38 -33.35 6.09 14.39
CA GLY A 38 -33.89 4.80 13.96
C GLY A 38 -35.13 4.93 13.10
N VAL A 39 -35.58 3.82 12.53
CA VAL A 39 -36.85 3.79 11.79
C VAL A 39 -37.98 3.69 12.81
N VAL A 40 -38.88 4.67 12.80
CA VAL A 40 -39.95 4.72 13.81
C VAL A 40 -41.24 4.08 13.26
N ARG A 41 -41.88 3.25 14.10
CA ARG A 41 -43.21 2.68 13.86
C ARG A 41 -44.07 2.95 15.09
N ARG A 42 -45.19 3.63 14.89
CA ARG A 42 -46.11 3.99 15.98
C ARG A 42 -47.23 2.96 16.06
N GLU A 43 -47.42 2.40 17.25
CA GLU A 43 -48.53 1.52 17.61
C GLU A 43 -49.39 2.20 18.70
N PRO A 44 -50.65 1.79 18.91
CA PRO A 44 -51.50 2.42 19.92
C PRO A 44 -50.88 2.30 21.32
N GLY A 45 -50.43 3.43 21.88
CA GLY A 45 -49.82 3.53 23.21
C GLY A 45 -48.33 3.21 23.29
N ARG A 46 -47.65 2.87 22.18
CA ARG A 46 -46.21 2.54 22.16
C ARG A 46 -45.53 3.02 20.87
N VAL A 47 -44.28 3.43 20.98
CA VAL A 47 -43.41 3.80 19.86
C VAL A 47 -42.30 2.76 19.75
N ARG A 48 -42.23 2.08 18.61
CA ARG A 48 -41.20 1.09 18.29
C ARG A 48 -40.14 1.74 17.41
N ILE A 49 -38.92 1.85 17.93
CA ILE A 49 -37.77 2.44 17.25
C ILE A 49 -36.83 1.30 16.87
N VAL A 50 -36.64 1.08 15.56
CA VAL A 50 -35.68 0.09 15.06
C VAL A 50 -34.35 0.80 14.85
N MET A 51 -33.39 0.52 15.73
CA MET A 51 -32.01 1.03 15.69
C MET A 51 -31.07 -0.08 15.19
N ASP A 52 -29.83 0.28 14.87
CA ASP A 52 -28.76 -0.68 14.53
C ASP A 52 -28.45 -1.67 15.67
N SER A 53 -28.60 -1.19 16.91
CA SER A 53 -28.35 -1.90 18.16
C SER A 53 -29.53 -2.77 18.62
N GLY A 54 -30.67 -2.71 17.93
CA GLY A 54 -31.85 -3.50 18.25
C GLY A 54 -33.15 -2.71 18.17
N ILE A 55 -34.21 -3.31 18.70
CA ILE A 55 -35.56 -2.74 18.70
C ILE A 55 -35.85 -2.19 20.09
N LEU A 56 -36.16 -0.90 20.19
CA LEU A 56 -36.52 -0.24 21.43
C LEU A 56 -37.99 0.15 21.40
N GLU A 57 -38.75 -0.35 22.37
CA GLU A 57 -40.15 0.02 22.57
C GLU A 57 -40.24 1.02 23.72
N ILE A 58 -40.78 2.20 23.44
CA ILE A 58 -40.94 3.28 24.41
C ILE A 58 -42.43 3.61 24.50
N ALA A 59 -42.92 3.90 25.69
CA ALA A 59 -44.27 4.41 25.86
C ALA A 59 -44.40 5.80 25.21
N ASP A 60 -45.53 6.07 24.57
CA ASP A 60 -45.77 7.30 23.79
C ASP A 60 -45.68 8.56 24.64
N ASP A 61 -45.95 8.44 25.94
CA ASP A 61 -45.72 9.52 26.88
C ASP A 61 -44.24 9.91 26.89
N LEU A 62 -43.27 9.03 27.09
CA LEU A 62 -41.85 9.42 27.26
C LEU A 62 -41.18 10.13 26.07
N VAL A 63 -41.84 10.21 24.92
CA VAL A 63 -41.37 10.89 23.71
C VAL A 63 -41.64 12.40 23.81
N ALA A 64 -40.59 13.22 23.67
CA ALA A 64 -40.71 14.67 23.63
C ALA A 64 -41.09 15.17 22.24
N GLY A 65 -40.56 14.51 21.21
CA GLY A 65 -40.83 14.83 19.81
C GLY A 65 -40.20 13.82 18.88
N ILE A 66 -40.89 13.51 17.78
CA ILE A 66 -40.37 12.68 16.70
C ILE A 66 -40.15 13.63 15.52
N GLU A 67 -38.88 13.96 15.24
CA GLU A 67 -38.53 14.60 14.00
C GLU A 67 -38.43 13.51 12.94
N SER A 68 -39.58 13.21 12.34
CA SER A 68 -39.58 12.42 11.11
C SER A 68 -38.99 13.31 10.04
N ARG A 69 -37.72 13.06 9.71
CA ARG A 69 -37.12 13.49 8.44
C ARG A 69 -37.96 12.87 7.34
N ARG A 70 -39.10 13.48 6.93
CA ARG A 70 -39.64 13.23 5.59
C ARG A 70 -38.45 13.38 4.67
N ALA A 71 -38.07 12.32 3.96
CA ALA A 71 -36.84 12.33 3.21
C ALA A 71 -36.89 13.57 2.31
N PRO A 72 -35.91 14.49 2.33
CA PRO A 72 -35.94 15.70 1.50
C PRO A 72 -36.25 15.41 0.02
N LEU A 73 -35.93 14.19 -0.43
CA LEU A 73 -36.29 13.65 -1.73
C LEU A 73 -37.81 13.49 -1.98
N GLU A 74 -38.61 13.15 -0.99
CA GLU A 74 -40.08 13.06 -1.11
C GLU A 74 -40.68 14.45 -1.29
N VAL A 75 -40.28 15.41 -0.46
CA VAL A 75 -40.70 16.81 -0.59
C VAL A 75 -40.22 17.41 -1.92
N TYR A 76 -39.02 17.04 -2.39
CA TYR A 76 -38.55 17.38 -3.73
C TYR A 76 -39.51 16.86 -4.81
N ARG A 77 -39.88 15.58 -4.78
CA ARG A 77 -40.76 14.96 -5.78
C ARG A 77 -42.13 15.63 -5.83
N GLU A 78 -42.73 15.91 -4.67
CA GLU A 78 -44.00 16.62 -4.59
C GLU A 78 -43.90 18.03 -5.19
N ARG A 79 -42.85 18.78 -4.83
CA ARG A 79 -42.62 20.13 -5.36
C ARG A 79 -42.33 20.11 -6.85
N ALA A 80 -41.52 19.16 -7.33
CA ALA A 80 -41.18 19.02 -8.74
C ALA A 80 -42.43 18.69 -9.58
N ALA A 81 -43.30 17.81 -9.10
CA ALA A 81 -44.55 17.45 -9.77
C ALA A 81 -45.58 18.59 -9.82
N ALA A 82 -45.52 19.53 -8.86
CA ALA A 82 -46.40 20.69 -8.81
C ALA A 82 -45.97 21.84 -9.74
N ILE A 83 -44.76 21.81 -10.30
CA ILE A 83 -44.24 22.88 -11.17
C ILE A 83 -44.71 22.66 -12.60
N PRO A 84 -45.37 23.65 -13.24
CA PRO A 84 -45.73 23.58 -14.65
C PRO A 84 -44.52 23.41 -15.58
N ASP A 85 -44.73 22.74 -16.70
CA ASP A 85 -43.76 22.70 -17.78
C ASP A 85 -43.55 24.12 -18.34
N GLY A 86 -42.29 24.56 -18.43
CA GLY A 86 -41.94 25.91 -18.88
C GLY A 86 -41.78 26.97 -17.79
N ASP A 87 -42.15 26.71 -16.53
CA ASP A 87 -41.95 27.70 -15.45
C ASP A 87 -40.49 27.72 -14.94
N VAL A 88 -39.68 28.57 -15.57
CA VAL A 88 -38.26 28.76 -15.22
C VAL A 88 -38.07 29.26 -13.79
N ALA A 89 -38.90 30.20 -13.33
CA ALA A 89 -38.72 30.83 -12.02
C ALA A 89 -38.98 29.84 -10.89
N SER A 90 -40.03 29.02 -11.01
CA SER A 90 -40.35 27.99 -10.01
C SER A 90 -39.30 26.88 -9.99
N ARG A 91 -38.75 26.47 -11.14
CA ARG A 91 -37.65 25.48 -11.21
C ARG A 91 -36.37 26.00 -10.59
N LEU A 92 -36.01 27.27 -10.81
CA LEU A 92 -34.84 27.88 -10.16
C LEU A 92 -34.98 27.92 -8.63
N ARG A 93 -36.17 28.29 -8.13
CA ARG A 93 -36.44 28.25 -6.67
C ARG A 93 -36.35 26.84 -6.10
N LEU A 94 -36.85 25.83 -6.83
CA LEU A 94 -36.71 24.44 -6.44
C LEU A 94 -35.25 23.99 -6.44
N ALA A 95 -34.47 24.35 -7.46
CA ALA A 95 -33.04 24.05 -7.53
C ALA A 95 -32.26 24.66 -6.35
N ALA A 96 -32.56 25.92 -6.00
CA ALA A 96 -31.98 26.58 -4.84
C ALA A 96 -32.33 25.86 -3.53
N TRP A 97 -33.60 25.50 -3.35
CA TRP A 97 -34.03 24.72 -2.18
C TRP A 97 -33.35 23.34 -2.13
N CYS A 98 -33.25 22.63 -3.25
CA CYS A 98 -32.55 21.35 -3.33
C CYS A 98 -31.09 21.48 -2.89
N ARG A 99 -30.40 22.54 -3.29
CA ARG A 99 -29.02 22.83 -2.84
C ARG A 99 -28.96 23.03 -1.33
N ASP A 100 -29.89 23.80 -0.77
CA ASP A 100 -29.95 24.06 0.68
C ASP A 100 -30.25 22.79 1.49
N GLN A 101 -30.93 21.80 0.89
CA GLN A 101 -31.19 20.49 1.49
C GLN A 101 -30.12 19.42 1.18
N GLY A 102 -29.03 19.79 0.50
CA GLY A 102 -27.97 18.85 0.10
C GLY A 102 -28.32 17.90 -1.04
N LEU A 103 -29.43 18.13 -1.75
CA LEU A 103 -29.88 17.36 -2.91
C LEU A 103 -29.21 17.88 -4.20
N TYR A 104 -27.88 17.79 -4.27
CA TYR A 104 -27.10 18.39 -5.36
C TYR A 104 -27.44 17.82 -6.75
N ALA A 105 -27.69 16.51 -6.86
CA ALA A 105 -28.05 15.89 -8.13
C ALA A 105 -29.40 16.42 -8.65
N SER A 106 -30.40 16.53 -7.77
CA SER A 106 -31.70 17.11 -8.10
C SER A 106 -31.62 18.59 -8.42
N ALA A 107 -30.81 19.36 -7.68
CA ALA A 107 -30.56 20.78 -7.98
C ALA A 107 -29.96 20.95 -9.39
N ARG A 108 -29.01 20.08 -9.76
CA ARG A 108 -28.39 20.05 -11.08
C ARG A 108 -29.41 19.72 -12.17
N GLU A 109 -30.22 18.68 -11.99
CA GLU A 109 -31.28 18.28 -12.93
C GLU A 109 -32.25 19.44 -13.20
N GLN A 110 -32.71 20.12 -12.16
CA GLN A 110 -33.62 21.27 -12.31
C GLN A 110 -32.96 22.44 -13.05
N ALA A 111 -31.67 22.70 -12.82
CA ALA A 111 -30.92 23.71 -13.55
C ALA A 111 -30.72 23.33 -15.03
N GLU A 112 -30.49 22.06 -15.35
CA GLU A 112 -30.42 21.56 -16.74
C GLU A 112 -31.75 21.71 -17.46
N GLN A 113 -32.88 21.42 -16.79
CA GLN A 113 -34.22 21.65 -17.34
C GLN A 113 -34.50 23.14 -17.59
N VAL A 114 -34.03 24.02 -16.71
CA VAL A 114 -34.13 25.47 -16.92
C VAL A 114 -33.39 25.89 -18.19
N LEU A 115 -32.17 25.39 -18.41
CA LEU A 115 -31.40 25.72 -19.63
C LEU A 115 -32.00 25.13 -20.91
N ALA A 116 -32.80 24.07 -20.82
CA ALA A 116 -33.55 23.55 -21.96
C ALA A 116 -34.69 24.49 -22.39
N ILE A 117 -35.24 25.27 -21.46
CA ILE A 117 -36.32 26.24 -21.71
C ILE A 117 -35.75 27.61 -22.08
N ASP A 118 -34.81 28.11 -21.27
CA ASP A 118 -34.11 29.38 -21.45
C ASP A 118 -32.59 29.12 -21.43
N PRO A 119 -31.96 28.94 -22.61
CA PRO A 119 -30.55 28.66 -22.70
C PRO A 119 -29.70 29.74 -22.06
N ASP A 120 -30.10 31.01 -22.10
CA ASP A 120 -29.31 32.15 -21.64
C ASP A 120 -29.48 32.51 -20.17
N GLN A 121 -30.19 31.66 -19.43
CA GLN A 121 -30.45 31.89 -18.01
C GLN A 121 -29.16 31.83 -17.16
N ALA A 122 -28.69 33.01 -16.74
CA ALA A 122 -27.42 33.18 -16.04
C ALA A 122 -27.39 32.47 -14.67
N GLU A 123 -28.52 32.35 -13.98
CA GLU A 123 -28.59 31.66 -12.68
C GLU A 123 -28.41 30.15 -12.80
N ALA A 124 -29.07 29.52 -13.79
CA ALA A 124 -28.94 28.10 -14.04
C ALA A 124 -27.54 27.73 -14.53
N ARG A 125 -26.95 28.53 -15.43
CA ARG A 125 -25.56 28.35 -15.88
C ARG A 125 -24.58 28.41 -14.71
N ARG A 126 -24.72 29.39 -13.81
CA ARG A 126 -23.91 29.49 -12.58
C ARG A 126 -24.11 28.29 -11.65
N ALA A 127 -25.35 27.82 -11.49
CA ALA A 127 -25.67 26.65 -10.67
C ALA A 127 -25.01 25.36 -11.19
N LEU A 128 -24.80 25.25 -12.51
CA LEU A 128 -24.08 24.13 -13.13
C LEU A 128 -22.55 24.30 -13.14
N GLY A 129 -22.02 25.41 -12.63
CA GLY A 129 -20.58 25.68 -12.57
C GLY A 129 -20.01 26.38 -13.81
N TYR A 130 -20.86 26.90 -14.70
CA TYR A 130 -20.41 27.79 -15.77
C TYR A 130 -20.17 29.21 -15.24
N GLN A 131 -19.18 29.87 -15.81
CA GLN A 131 -18.83 31.25 -15.53
C GLN A 131 -18.77 32.02 -16.85
N LEU A 132 -19.21 33.28 -16.81
CA LEU A 132 -19.15 34.16 -17.97
C LEU A 132 -17.72 34.69 -18.12
N HIS A 133 -17.02 34.27 -19.18
CA HIS A 133 -15.64 34.67 -19.47
C HIS A 133 -15.57 35.22 -20.90
N GLY A 134 -15.22 36.50 -21.05
CA GLY A 134 -15.11 37.13 -22.37
C GLY A 134 -16.41 37.17 -23.18
N GLY A 135 -17.58 37.15 -22.51
CA GLY A 135 -18.90 37.11 -23.17
C GLY A 135 -19.38 35.71 -23.54
N VAL A 136 -18.60 34.66 -23.24
CA VAL A 136 -18.96 33.25 -23.48
C VAL A 136 -19.08 32.52 -22.15
N TRP A 137 -20.05 31.63 -22.03
CA TRP A 137 -20.20 30.77 -20.85
C TRP A 137 -19.25 29.59 -20.96
N MET A 138 -18.33 29.49 -20.00
CA MET A 138 -17.30 28.45 -19.98
C MET A 138 -17.26 27.82 -18.59
N THR A 139 -16.99 26.53 -18.54
CA THR A 139 -16.68 25.83 -17.28
C THR A 139 -15.33 26.30 -16.74
N GLU A 140 -15.11 26.16 -15.43
CA GLU A 140 -13.82 26.46 -14.81
C GLU A 140 -12.64 25.74 -15.51
N ALA A 141 -12.86 24.49 -15.93
CA ALA A 141 -11.87 23.72 -16.67
C ALA A 141 -11.55 24.34 -18.05
N GLU A 142 -12.55 24.84 -18.77
CA GLU A 142 -12.35 25.50 -20.05
C GLU A 142 -11.66 26.86 -19.88
N ILE A 143 -11.99 27.61 -18.82
CA ILE A 143 -11.31 28.87 -18.49
C ILE A 143 -9.82 28.62 -18.20
N ARG A 144 -9.50 27.60 -17.41
CA ARG A 144 -8.11 27.22 -17.14
C ARG A 144 -7.35 26.80 -18.39
N ARG A 145 -7.97 25.98 -19.24
CA ARG A 145 -7.39 25.63 -20.54
C ARG A 145 -7.18 26.86 -21.44
N ALA A 146 -8.11 27.82 -21.44
CA ALA A 146 -7.96 29.07 -22.18
C ALA A 146 -6.81 29.94 -21.66
N ARG A 147 -6.45 29.83 -20.38
CA ARG A 147 -5.24 30.44 -19.78
C ARG A 147 -3.95 29.67 -20.12
N GLY A 148 -4.05 28.51 -20.77
CA GLY A 148 -2.93 27.66 -21.10
C GLY A 148 -2.57 26.63 -20.04
N GLU A 149 -3.41 26.43 -19.02
CA GLU A 149 -3.21 25.39 -18.00
C GLU A 149 -3.62 24.02 -18.54
N ILE A 150 -2.87 22.99 -18.15
CA ILE A 150 -3.05 21.60 -18.58
C ILE A 150 -3.39 20.76 -17.35
N TRP A 151 -4.45 19.97 -17.45
CA TRP A 151 -4.80 19.00 -16.41
C TRP A 151 -3.90 17.78 -16.51
N SER A 152 -3.11 17.53 -15.47
CA SER A 152 -2.23 16.36 -15.37
C SER A 152 -2.19 15.83 -13.94
N GLU A 153 -2.31 14.52 -13.78
CA GLU A 153 -2.24 13.82 -12.48
C GLU A 153 -3.16 14.40 -11.39
N GLY A 154 -4.39 14.80 -11.76
CA GLY A 154 -5.36 15.32 -10.79
C GLY A 154 -5.13 16.79 -10.37
N THR A 155 -4.20 17.49 -11.03
CA THR A 155 -3.87 18.89 -10.73
C THR A 155 -3.77 19.70 -12.03
N TRP A 156 -4.09 20.99 -11.97
CA TRP A 156 -3.86 21.93 -13.07
C TRP A 156 -2.43 22.45 -13.01
N TRP A 157 -1.74 22.38 -14.14
CA TRP A 157 -0.35 22.81 -14.25
C TRP A 157 -0.18 23.78 -15.40
N THR A 158 0.73 24.73 -15.26
CA THR A 158 1.23 25.47 -16.41
C THR A 158 2.23 24.61 -17.20
N PRO A 159 2.40 24.85 -18.52
CA PRO A 159 3.39 24.13 -19.32
C PRO A 159 4.83 24.29 -18.78
N ALA A 160 5.13 25.46 -18.20
CA ALA A 160 6.42 25.74 -17.59
C ALA A 160 6.67 24.89 -16.34
N GLU A 161 5.66 24.73 -15.47
CA GLU A 161 5.78 23.89 -14.27
C GLU A 161 5.93 22.41 -14.62
N LEU A 162 5.18 21.90 -15.61
CA LEU A 162 5.36 20.52 -16.10
C LEU A 162 6.76 20.30 -16.66
N ALA A 163 7.26 21.24 -17.48
CA ALA A 163 8.59 21.16 -18.04
C ALA A 163 9.68 21.19 -16.95
N ALA A 164 9.50 22.02 -15.91
CA ALA A 164 10.39 22.07 -14.76
C ALA A 164 10.41 20.74 -14.01
N ARG A 165 9.23 20.19 -13.68
CA ARG A 165 9.10 18.88 -13.02
C ARG A 165 9.72 17.75 -13.83
N ASP A 166 9.52 17.74 -15.14
CA ASP A 166 10.11 16.75 -16.04
C ASP A 166 11.63 16.92 -16.16
N SER A 167 12.14 18.15 -16.09
CA SER A 167 13.58 18.42 -16.08
C SER A 167 14.24 17.93 -14.80
N GLU A 168 13.60 18.14 -13.65
CA GLU A 168 14.07 17.66 -12.35
C GLU A 168 14.08 16.13 -12.29
N ARG A 169 13.00 15.48 -12.74
CA ARG A 169 12.94 14.03 -12.89
C ARG A 169 14.06 13.48 -13.77
N ARG A 170 14.36 14.14 -14.89
CA ARG A 170 15.45 13.75 -15.79
C ARG A 170 16.83 13.96 -15.15
N ALA A 171 17.02 15.03 -14.39
CA ALA A 171 18.27 15.29 -13.68
C ALA A 171 18.53 14.22 -12.62
N LEU A 172 17.52 13.89 -11.80
CA LEU A 172 17.61 12.84 -10.79
C LEU A 172 17.86 11.46 -11.42
N ALA A 173 17.21 11.14 -12.55
CA ALA A 173 17.45 9.90 -13.28
C ALA A 173 18.89 9.83 -13.82
N ALA A 174 19.40 10.95 -14.35
CA ALA A 174 20.77 11.03 -14.84
C ALA A 174 21.80 10.89 -13.71
N GLU A 175 21.53 11.47 -12.53
CA GLU A 175 22.37 11.32 -11.35
C GLU A 175 22.41 9.87 -10.87
N ARG A 176 21.26 9.20 -10.77
CA ARG A 176 21.19 7.77 -10.42
C ARG A 176 22.00 6.91 -11.37
N LEU A 177 21.86 7.12 -12.68
CA LEU A 177 22.61 6.37 -13.68
C LEU A 177 24.13 6.58 -13.55
N ARG A 178 24.56 7.81 -13.23
CA ARG A 178 25.98 8.10 -12.95
C ARG A 178 26.45 7.35 -11.70
N ALA A 179 25.69 7.39 -10.62
CA ALA A 179 26.02 6.68 -9.39
C ALA A 179 26.10 5.16 -9.59
N GLU A 180 25.17 4.58 -10.36
CA GLU A 180 25.20 3.16 -10.73
C GLU A 180 26.45 2.79 -11.54
N ARG A 181 26.79 3.59 -12.55
CA ARG A 181 28.01 3.40 -13.34
C ARG A 181 29.26 3.49 -12.46
N ASP A 182 29.33 4.49 -11.60
CA ASP A 182 30.50 4.71 -10.75
C ASP A 182 30.63 3.58 -9.70
N ALA A 183 29.52 3.08 -9.17
CA ALA A 183 29.49 1.89 -8.31
C ALA A 183 29.91 0.61 -9.05
N ALA A 184 29.51 0.45 -10.32
CA ALA A 184 29.91 -0.68 -11.16
C ALA A 184 31.41 -0.65 -11.47
N LEU A 185 31.97 0.52 -11.81
CA LEU A 185 33.40 0.70 -11.99
C LEU A 185 34.16 0.39 -10.69
N ALA A 186 33.69 0.91 -9.55
CA ALA A 186 34.28 0.60 -8.25
C ALA A 186 34.18 -0.90 -7.88
N ALA A 187 33.18 -1.63 -8.38
CA ALA A 187 33.10 -3.08 -8.22
C ALA A 187 34.15 -3.80 -9.08
N GLN A 188 34.30 -3.40 -10.34
CA GLN A 188 35.34 -3.94 -11.24
C GLN A 188 36.74 -3.69 -10.70
N ASP A 189 37.02 -2.48 -10.21
CA ASP A 189 38.33 -2.13 -9.64
C ASP A 189 38.66 -2.99 -8.40
N ARG A 190 37.65 -3.25 -7.55
CA ARG A 190 37.80 -4.14 -6.39
C ARG A 190 38.05 -5.59 -6.80
N GLU A 191 37.33 -6.08 -7.80
CA GLU A 191 37.53 -7.44 -8.34
C GLU A 191 38.93 -7.60 -8.93
N ALA A 192 39.36 -6.65 -9.76
CA ALA A 192 40.70 -6.61 -10.33
C ALA A 192 41.79 -6.53 -9.26
N ALA A 193 41.56 -5.79 -8.16
CA ALA A 193 42.48 -5.77 -7.03
C ALA A 193 42.58 -7.13 -6.34
N CYS A 194 41.46 -7.83 -6.13
CA CYS A 194 41.47 -9.17 -5.56
C CYS A 194 42.06 -10.22 -6.48
N GLU A 195 41.92 -10.08 -7.80
CA GLU A 195 42.58 -10.94 -8.78
C GLU A 195 44.10 -10.74 -8.77
N ARG A 196 44.58 -9.49 -8.75
CA ARG A 196 46.01 -9.19 -8.62
C ARG A 196 46.62 -9.80 -7.35
N GLU A 197 45.91 -9.74 -6.23
CA GLU A 197 46.40 -10.37 -4.99
C GLU A 197 46.39 -11.90 -5.08
N ARG A 198 45.35 -12.52 -5.66
CA ARG A 198 45.32 -13.98 -5.88
C ARG A 198 46.51 -14.44 -6.73
N ALA A 199 46.77 -13.77 -7.85
CA ALA A 199 47.92 -14.06 -8.70
C ALA A 199 49.26 -13.92 -7.95
N ARG A 200 49.37 -12.94 -7.03
CA ARG A 200 50.54 -12.75 -6.17
C ARG A 200 50.74 -13.91 -5.17
N VAL A 201 49.66 -14.41 -4.57
CA VAL A 201 49.70 -15.55 -3.65
C VAL A 201 50.05 -16.83 -4.40
N ASP A 202 49.44 -17.09 -5.55
CA ASP A 202 49.72 -18.27 -6.39
C ASP A 202 51.19 -18.32 -6.83
N ASP A 203 51.78 -17.18 -7.19
CA ASP A 203 53.22 -17.08 -7.51
C ASP A 203 54.10 -17.45 -6.30
N CYS A 204 53.72 -17.01 -5.09
CA CYS A 204 54.44 -17.36 -3.87
C CYS A 204 54.30 -18.86 -3.50
N ASP A 205 53.10 -19.44 -3.59
CA ASP A 205 52.87 -20.87 -3.29
C ASP A 205 53.59 -21.78 -4.29
N SER A 206 53.56 -21.43 -5.58
CA SER A 206 54.33 -22.10 -6.64
C SER A 206 55.82 -22.10 -6.27
N CYS A 207 56.38 -20.93 -5.96
CA CYS A 207 57.75 -20.77 -5.51
C CYS A 207 58.11 -21.56 -4.24
N ARG A 208 57.21 -21.62 -3.25
CA ARG A 208 57.37 -22.42 -2.02
C ARG A 208 57.43 -23.91 -2.34
N TYR A 209 56.52 -24.40 -3.16
CA TYR A 209 56.46 -25.81 -3.55
C TYR A 209 57.73 -26.25 -4.28
N GLU A 210 58.20 -25.44 -5.23
CA GLU A 210 59.36 -25.78 -6.05
C GLU A 210 60.68 -25.69 -5.29
N SER A 211 60.83 -24.70 -4.41
CA SER A 211 62.00 -24.61 -3.53
C SER A 211 62.06 -25.81 -2.56
N ALA A 212 60.93 -26.20 -1.94
CA ALA A 212 60.85 -27.41 -1.11
C ALA A 212 61.21 -28.67 -1.92
N ARG A 213 60.69 -28.80 -3.15
CA ARG A 213 60.99 -29.93 -4.03
C ARG A 213 62.48 -30.03 -4.34
N VAL A 214 63.14 -28.93 -4.71
CA VAL A 214 64.58 -28.88 -5.01
C VAL A 214 65.40 -29.29 -3.79
N VAL A 215 65.08 -28.75 -2.61
CA VAL A 215 65.79 -29.07 -1.35
C VAL A 215 65.62 -30.55 -0.98
N LEU A 216 64.40 -31.08 -1.04
CA LEU A 216 64.11 -32.45 -0.61
C LEU A 216 64.59 -33.52 -1.59
N THR A 217 64.61 -33.22 -2.89
CA THR A 217 64.90 -34.23 -3.94
C THR A 217 66.25 -34.05 -4.62
N GLY A 218 66.93 -32.91 -4.42
CA GLY A 218 68.15 -32.55 -5.15
C GLY A 218 67.95 -32.32 -6.66
N ALA A 219 66.70 -32.32 -7.13
CA ALA A 219 66.38 -32.14 -8.53
C ALA A 219 66.61 -30.68 -8.97
N ARG A 220 66.94 -30.48 -10.24
CA ARG A 220 66.98 -29.12 -10.83
C ARG A 220 65.58 -28.51 -10.82
N PRO A 221 65.47 -27.17 -10.66
CA PRO A 221 64.18 -26.49 -10.73
C PRO A 221 63.55 -26.69 -12.11
N ARG A 222 62.23 -26.96 -12.13
CA ARG A 222 61.40 -27.20 -13.31
C ARG A 222 61.11 -25.92 -14.09
N TYR A 223 61.12 -24.78 -13.40
CA TYR A 223 60.90 -23.46 -13.99
C TYR A 223 61.86 -22.43 -13.38
N ARG A 224 62.01 -21.30 -14.07
CA ARG A 224 62.87 -20.19 -13.61
C ARG A 224 62.23 -19.56 -12.38
N VAL A 225 62.80 -19.83 -11.22
CA VAL A 225 62.38 -19.21 -9.96
C VAL A 225 62.65 -17.69 -10.03
N PRO A 226 61.65 -16.84 -9.79
CA PRO A 226 61.82 -15.39 -9.76
C PRO A 226 62.98 -14.98 -8.83
N PRO A 227 63.76 -13.92 -9.14
CA PRO A 227 64.82 -13.45 -8.26
C PRO A 227 64.33 -13.11 -6.84
N SER A 228 63.09 -12.61 -6.74
CA SER A 228 62.36 -12.36 -5.49
C SER A 228 62.14 -13.61 -4.64
N CYS A 229 62.23 -14.79 -5.24
CA CYS A 229 62.04 -16.10 -4.64
C CYS A 229 63.35 -16.86 -4.39
N ARG A 230 64.49 -16.22 -4.64
CA ARG A 230 65.79 -16.84 -4.46
C ARG A 230 66.06 -17.03 -2.96
N PHE A 231 66.15 -18.30 -2.56
CA PHE A 231 66.44 -18.77 -1.21
C PHE A 231 67.70 -18.10 -0.63
N GLN A 232 67.55 -17.00 0.12
CA GLN A 232 68.61 -16.38 0.89
C GLN A 232 68.54 -16.89 2.33
N GLY A 233 69.24 -18.00 2.61
CA GLY A 233 69.61 -18.35 3.99
C GLY A 233 68.48 -18.80 4.93
N GLY A 234 67.37 -19.35 4.42
CA GLY A 234 66.39 -20.06 5.26
C GLY A 234 65.21 -19.23 5.76
N LEU A 235 65.04 -17.97 5.33
CA LEU A 235 63.81 -17.21 5.53
C LEU A 235 63.18 -16.82 4.19
N TYR A 236 61.92 -17.19 4.01
CA TYR A 236 61.12 -16.77 2.86
C TYR A 236 61.00 -15.23 2.83
N PRO A 237 60.84 -14.60 1.66
CA PRO A 237 60.63 -13.16 1.57
C PRO A 237 59.41 -12.73 2.39
N TRP A 238 59.52 -11.65 3.15
CA TRP A 238 58.48 -11.18 4.07
C TRP A 238 57.12 -10.92 3.39
N TRP A 239 57.11 -10.59 2.09
CA TRP A 239 55.88 -10.39 1.31
C TRP A 239 55.10 -11.69 1.04
N CYS A 240 55.70 -12.87 1.21
CA CYS A 240 55.01 -14.17 1.12
C CYS A 240 54.13 -14.48 2.36
N ILE A 241 54.29 -13.72 3.45
CA ILE A 241 53.61 -13.95 4.74
C ILE A 241 52.58 -12.84 5.05
N ALA A 242 52.56 -11.77 4.26
CA ALA A 242 51.66 -10.64 4.47
C ALA A 242 50.21 -10.97 4.07
N PRO A 243 49.20 -10.73 4.93
CA PRO A 243 47.80 -10.92 4.57
C PRO A 243 47.40 -9.92 3.49
N GLY A 244 46.68 -10.39 2.45
CA GLY A 244 46.11 -9.53 1.41
C GLY A 244 45.10 -8.51 1.97
N PRO A 245 44.64 -7.54 1.14
CA PRO A 245 43.71 -6.50 1.57
C PRO A 245 42.44 -7.12 2.17
N ALA A 246 41.98 -6.55 3.29
CA ALA A 246 40.85 -7.05 4.08
C ALA A 246 39.52 -7.18 3.30
N SER A 247 39.44 -6.57 2.12
CA SER A 247 38.29 -6.59 1.21
C SER A 247 38.15 -7.86 0.37
N CYS A 248 39.16 -8.73 0.32
CA CYS A 248 39.10 -9.96 -0.47
C CYS A 248 38.81 -11.18 0.41
N PRO A 249 37.87 -12.06 0.02
CA PRO A 249 37.71 -13.34 0.72
C PRO A 249 39.02 -14.12 0.64
N ARG A 250 39.54 -14.56 1.80
CA ARG A 250 40.77 -15.36 1.85
C ARG A 250 40.59 -16.61 1.00
N PRO A 251 41.53 -16.95 0.10
CA PRO A 251 41.51 -18.26 -0.54
C PRO A 251 41.56 -19.32 0.56
N VAL A 252 40.63 -20.27 0.51
CA VAL A 252 40.66 -21.44 1.41
C VAL A 252 41.89 -22.24 0.99
N SER A 253 42.90 -22.30 1.86
CA SER A 253 44.09 -23.12 1.59
C SER A 253 43.65 -24.56 1.34
N PRO A 254 44.13 -25.24 0.28
CA PRO A 254 43.81 -26.66 0.02
C PRO A 254 44.17 -27.58 1.19
N ASP A 255 45.03 -27.14 2.09
CA ASP A 255 45.56 -27.94 3.20
C ASP A 255 44.63 -28.07 4.42
N ARG A 256 43.43 -27.45 4.40
CA ARG A 256 42.49 -27.57 5.54
C ARG A 256 41.50 -28.73 5.46
N GLU A 257 41.45 -29.48 4.36
CA GLU A 257 40.60 -30.67 4.28
C GLU A 257 41.29 -31.99 4.70
N THR A 258 42.58 -31.97 5.09
CA THR A 258 43.32 -33.21 5.41
C THR A 258 43.86 -33.32 6.85
N THR A 259 43.26 -32.64 7.82
CA THR A 259 43.53 -32.94 9.25
C THR A 259 42.27 -33.24 10.05
N ALA A 260 41.35 -34.01 9.46
CA ALA A 260 40.45 -34.85 10.25
C ALA A 260 41.10 -36.24 10.33
N TRP A 261 42.02 -36.42 11.29
CA TRP A 261 42.40 -37.77 11.68
C TRP A 261 41.13 -38.46 12.20
N HIS A 262 40.57 -39.36 11.39
CA HIS A 262 39.68 -40.41 11.91
C HIS A 262 40.45 -41.16 13.00
N GLN A 263 40.17 -40.86 14.26
CA GLN A 263 40.44 -41.81 15.33
C GLN A 263 39.50 -43.00 15.11
N PRO A 264 40.01 -44.24 14.98
CA PRO A 264 39.14 -45.40 15.10
C PRO A 264 38.54 -45.41 16.51
N PRO A 265 37.26 -45.78 16.69
CA PRO A 265 36.65 -45.80 18.01
C PRO A 265 37.38 -46.84 18.88
N GLY A 266 38.06 -46.38 19.93
CA GLY A 266 38.62 -47.25 20.96
C GLY A 266 37.50 -47.95 21.75
N PRO A 267 37.78 -49.10 22.38
CA PRO A 267 36.75 -49.90 23.04
C PRO A 267 36.15 -49.13 24.22
N ALA A 268 34.82 -49.11 24.27
CA ALA A 268 34.04 -48.48 25.32
C ALA A 268 34.37 -49.10 26.68
N TRP A 269 35.01 -48.33 27.56
CA TRP A 269 35.11 -48.66 28.96
C TRP A 269 33.73 -48.53 29.61
N ASN A 270 33.16 -49.65 30.00
CA ASN A 270 31.87 -49.73 30.68
C ASN A 270 32.08 -49.54 32.19
N PRO A 271 31.53 -48.50 32.84
CA PRO A 271 31.61 -48.39 34.30
C PRO A 271 30.60 -49.37 34.94
N MET A 272 31.14 -50.24 35.78
CA MET A 272 30.42 -51.25 36.56
C MET A 272 29.38 -50.60 37.49
N PRO A 273 28.12 -51.08 37.58
CA PRO A 273 27.13 -50.52 38.48
C PRO A 273 27.37 -50.97 39.94
N PRO A 274 27.02 -50.14 40.94
CA PRO A 274 27.17 -50.51 42.34
C PRO A 274 26.13 -51.54 42.76
N TRP A 275 26.60 -52.49 43.56
CA TRP A 275 25.88 -53.66 44.05
C TRP A 275 24.84 -53.33 45.11
N GLY A 276 23.68 -54.02 45.02
CA GLY A 276 22.90 -54.44 46.19
C GLY A 276 21.63 -53.65 46.48
N GLN A 277 20.45 -54.28 46.37
CA GLN A 277 19.82 -55.01 47.48
C GLN A 277 18.64 -55.89 46.99
N PRO A 278 18.23 -56.91 47.76
CA PRO A 278 17.59 -58.13 47.23
C PRO A 278 16.08 -58.27 47.52
N ARG A 279 15.45 -59.00 46.60
CA ARG A 279 14.16 -59.75 46.62
C ARG A 279 12.88 -59.01 46.98
#